data_AF-A0A401I489-F1
#
_entry.id   AF-A0A401I489-F1
#
_cell.length_a   1.000
_cell.length_b   1.000
_cell.length_c   1.000
_cell.angle_alpha   90.00
_cell.angle_beta   90.00
_cell.angle_gamma   90.00
#
_symmetry.space_group_name_H-M   'P 1'
#
loop_
_entity.id
_entity.type
_entity.pdbx_description
1 polymer ?
#
loop_
_entity_poly.entity_id
_entity_poly.type
_entity_poly.pdbx_seq_one_letter_code
_entity_poly.pdbx_strand_id
1 'polypeptide(L)'
;MNFDKINNLKIELDSLRPLPAAGVRNLDEIYRVEWTYHSNAIEGNTLTLLETKLVLEEGLTIGGKKLREHFEVINHAEAIHYVKDIVNRELALSEYVVKSIHQLVLRNIDDNA
;
A
#
# COMPACT_ATOMS: atom_id res chain seq x y z
N MET A 1 -0.81 17.96 -21.88
CA MET A 1 -1.02 18.24 -20.45
C MET A 1 0.15 19.07 -19.95
N ASN A 2 -0.11 20.14 -19.18
CA ASN A 2 0.95 20.94 -18.55
C ASN A 2 1.24 20.34 -17.16
N PHE A 3 2.51 20.05 -16.88
CA PHE A 3 2.98 19.46 -15.61
C PHE A 3 3.88 20.40 -14.80
N ASP A 4 3.98 21.68 -15.18
CA ASP A 4 4.92 22.64 -14.58
C ASP A 4 4.67 22.80 -13.08
N LYS A 5 3.40 22.87 -12.67
CA LYS A 5 3.02 22.98 -11.26
C LYS A 5 3.49 21.77 -10.43
N ILE A 6 3.25 20.54 -10.91
CA ILE A 6 3.63 19.33 -10.15
C ILE A 6 5.15 19.16 -10.13
N ASN A 7 5.85 19.53 -11.21
CA ASN A 7 7.29 19.52 -11.26
C ASN A 7 7.90 20.52 -10.26
N ASN A 8 7.36 21.75 -10.19
CA ASN A 8 7.83 22.75 -9.24
C ASN A 8 7.60 22.32 -7.78
N LEU A 9 6.43 21.76 -7.46
CA LEU A 9 6.14 21.22 -6.12
C LEU A 9 7.09 20.07 -5.75
N LYS A 10 7.44 19.21 -6.71
CA LYS A 10 8.41 18.15 -6.50
C LYS A 10 9.81 18.70 -6.22
N ILE A 11 10.26 19.70 -6.96
CA ILE A 11 11.55 20.37 -6.73
C ILE A 11 11.60 20.99 -5.33
N GLU A 12 10.53 21.69 -4.94
CA GLU A 12 10.42 22.28 -3.60
C GLU A 12 10.51 21.20 -2.51
N LEU A 13 9.73 20.12 -2.63
CA LEU A 13 9.77 19.00 -1.68
C LEU A 13 11.14 18.34 -1.60
N ASP A 14 11.80 18.10 -2.74
CA ASP A 14 13.12 17.48 -2.79
C ASP A 14 14.19 18.37 -2.13
N SER A 15 14.05 19.70 -2.23
CA SER A 15 14.96 20.67 -1.58
C SER A 15 14.87 20.69 -0.05
N LEU A 16 13.76 20.19 0.51
CA LEU A 16 13.53 20.11 1.96
C LEU A 16 14.06 18.81 2.58
N ARG A 17 14.65 17.90 1.79
CA ARG A 17 15.18 16.63 2.29
C ARG A 17 16.58 16.78 2.93
N PRO A 18 16.92 16.01 3.98
CA PRO A 18 16.10 14.98 4.62
C PRO A 18 15.03 15.59 5.53
N LEU A 19 13.82 15.03 5.45
CA LEU A 19 12.72 15.41 6.33
C LEU A 19 12.95 14.83 7.75
N PRO A 20 12.35 15.42 8.80
CA PRO A 20 12.43 14.87 10.15
C PRO A 20 11.95 13.42 10.19
N ALA A 21 12.79 12.52 10.70
CA ALA A 21 12.52 11.07 10.67
C ALA A 21 11.21 10.68 11.37
N ALA A 22 10.83 11.40 12.44
CA ALA A 22 9.55 11.19 13.10
C ALA A 22 8.35 11.55 12.20
N GLY A 23 8.46 12.64 11.43
CA GLY A 23 7.44 13.03 10.46
C GLY A 23 7.31 12.04 9.33
N VAL A 24 8.44 11.53 8.80
CA VAL A 24 8.44 10.49 7.76
C VAL A 24 7.78 9.20 8.26
N ARG A 25 8.11 8.75 9.47
CA ARG A 25 7.48 7.56 10.08
C ARG A 25 5.97 7.72 10.24
N ASN A 26 5.53 8.88 10.74
CA ASN A 26 4.10 9.15 10.89
C ASN A 26 3.36 9.16 9.54
N LEU A 27 3.96 9.74 8.50
CA LEU A 27 3.41 9.69 7.15
C LEU A 27 3.36 8.26 6.59
N ASP A 28 4.38 7.44 6.83
CA ASP A 28 4.39 6.04 6.41
C ASP A 28 3.27 5.22 7.07
N GLU A 29 3.00 5.44 8.36
CA GLU A 29 1.88 4.82 9.09
C GLU A 29 0.53 5.22 8.49
N ILE A 30 0.32 6.52 8.26
CA ILE A 30 -0.91 7.04 7.64
C ILE A 30 -1.09 6.47 6.23
N TYR A 31 -0.07 6.55 5.38
CA TYR A 31 -0.16 6.10 4.00
C TYR A 31 -0.31 4.60 3.87
N ARG A 32 0.21 3.78 4.80
CA ARG A 32 -0.03 2.33 4.81
C ARG A 32 -1.54 2.03 4.88
N VAL A 33 -2.26 2.74 5.74
CA VAL A 33 -3.71 2.56 5.92
C VAL A 33 -4.48 3.17 4.76
N GLU A 34 -4.24 4.44 4.44
CA GLU A 34 -5.01 5.16 3.42
C GLU A 34 -4.83 4.56 2.02
N TRP A 35 -3.59 4.20 1.64
CA TRP A 35 -3.34 3.61 0.32
C TRP A 35 -4.04 2.26 0.18
N THR A 36 -3.95 1.41 1.20
CA THR A 36 -4.61 0.10 1.21
C THR A 36 -6.13 0.25 1.13
N TYR A 37 -6.72 1.13 1.93
CA TYR A 37 -8.15 1.41 1.89
C TYR A 37 -8.59 1.90 0.50
N HIS A 38 -7.94 2.94 -0.02
CA HIS A 38 -8.36 3.57 -1.27
C HIS A 38 -8.20 2.63 -2.48
N SER A 39 -7.10 1.86 -2.56
CA SER A 39 -6.91 0.92 -3.67
C SER A 39 -7.98 -0.16 -3.66
N ASN A 40 -8.20 -0.80 -2.51
CA ASN A 40 -9.17 -1.89 -2.41
C ASN A 40 -10.62 -1.39 -2.58
N ALA A 41 -10.93 -0.17 -2.10
CA ALA A 41 -12.25 0.43 -2.28
C ALA A 41 -12.57 0.70 -3.76
N ILE A 42 -11.57 1.06 -4.60
CA ILE A 42 -11.74 1.18 -6.05
C ILE A 42 -12.13 -0.16 -6.68
N GLU A 43 -11.60 -1.27 -6.15
CA GLU A 43 -11.88 -2.64 -6.59
C GLU A 43 -13.17 -3.23 -6.00
N GLY A 44 -13.86 -2.48 -5.11
CA GLY A 44 -15.16 -2.85 -4.55
C GLY A 44 -15.11 -3.46 -3.14
N ASN A 45 -13.96 -3.45 -2.48
CA ASN A 45 -13.87 -3.79 -1.06
C ASN A 45 -14.69 -2.80 -0.22
N THR A 46 -15.43 -3.30 0.77
CA THR A 46 -16.42 -2.50 1.51
C THR A 46 -15.98 -2.12 2.93
N LEU A 47 -14.77 -2.48 3.35
CA LEU A 47 -14.24 -2.05 4.64
C LEU A 47 -14.06 -0.53 4.61
N THR A 48 -14.53 0.15 5.65
CA THR A 48 -14.26 1.57 5.88
C THR A 48 -12.79 1.81 6.20
N LEU A 49 -12.35 3.08 6.17
CA LEU A 49 -10.98 3.45 6.55
C LEU A 49 -10.64 3.00 7.99
N LEU A 50 -11.58 3.16 8.94
CA LEU A 50 -11.39 2.73 10.33
C LEU A 50 -11.32 1.21 10.44
N GLU A 51 -12.19 0.49 9.74
CA GLU A 51 -12.16 -0.98 9.71
C GLU A 51 -10.85 -1.49 9.09
N THR A 52 -10.40 -0.90 7.98
CA THR A 52 -9.10 -1.20 7.36
C THR A 52 -7.96 -0.98 8.35
N LYS A 53 -7.98 0.14 9.09
CA LYS A 53 -6.99 0.42 10.14
C LYS A 53 -6.98 -0.67 11.22
N LEU A 54 -8.14 -1.05 11.74
CA LEU A 54 -8.26 -2.10 12.76
C LEU A 54 -7.74 -3.46 12.26
N VAL A 55 -8.00 -3.81 11.00
CA VAL A 55 -7.43 -5.02 10.37
C VAL A 55 -5.91 -4.94 10.33
N LEU A 56 -5.36 -3.80 9.89
CA LEU A 56 -3.93 -3.64 9.60
C LEU A 56 -3.05 -3.43 10.83
N GLU A 57 -3.56 -2.83 11.89
CA GLU A 57 -2.81 -2.47 13.10
C GLU A 57 -3.09 -3.42 14.27
N GLU A 58 -4.35 -3.85 14.43
CA GLU A 58 -4.77 -4.68 15.56
C GLU A 58 -5.01 -6.16 15.17
N GLY A 59 -4.97 -6.48 13.87
CA GLY A 59 -5.20 -7.84 13.38
C GLY A 59 -6.64 -8.33 13.58
N LEU A 60 -7.60 -7.42 13.74
CA LEU A 60 -8.99 -7.76 14.04
C LEU A 60 -9.76 -8.13 12.77
N THR A 61 -10.72 -9.05 12.91
CA THR A 61 -11.74 -9.31 11.89
C THR A 61 -12.97 -8.44 12.13
N ILE A 62 -13.58 -7.97 11.06
CA ILE A 62 -14.78 -7.13 11.05
C ILE A 62 -16.02 -7.99 10.80
N GLY A 63 -16.92 -7.99 11.78
CA GLY A 63 -18.18 -8.74 11.69
C GLY A 63 -19.03 -8.31 10.50
N GLY A 64 -19.60 -9.29 9.79
CA GLY A 64 -20.48 -9.02 8.64
C GLY A 64 -19.76 -8.72 7.32
N LYS A 65 -18.42 -8.68 7.31
CA LYS A 65 -17.60 -8.54 6.10
C LYS A 65 -17.07 -9.90 5.64
N LYS A 66 -16.78 -10.04 4.35
CA LYS A 66 -16.24 -11.31 3.82
C LYS A 66 -14.79 -11.47 4.24
N LEU A 67 -14.37 -12.71 4.51
CA LEU A 67 -12.96 -13.00 4.83
C LEU A 67 -12.02 -12.57 3.70
N ARG A 68 -12.45 -12.75 2.44
CA ARG A 68 -11.75 -12.25 1.25
C ARG A 68 -11.39 -10.77 1.35
N GLU A 69 -12.30 -9.92 1.81
CA GLU A 69 -12.05 -8.47 1.92
C GLU A 69 -10.94 -8.15 2.93
N HIS A 70 -10.79 -8.97 3.97
CA HIS A 70 -9.71 -8.83 4.93
C HIS A 70 -8.38 -9.28 4.35
N PHE A 71 -8.37 -10.38 3.59
CA PHE A 71 -7.19 -10.83 2.86
C PHE A 71 -6.74 -9.78 1.85
N GLU A 72 -7.66 -9.17 1.08
CA GLU A 72 -7.33 -8.07 0.17
C GLU A 72 -6.62 -6.93 0.90
N VAL A 73 -7.08 -6.54 2.09
CA VAL A 73 -6.45 -5.48 2.90
C VAL A 73 -5.04 -5.89 3.36
N ILE A 74 -4.90 -7.08 3.92
CA ILE A 74 -3.60 -7.58 4.43
C ILE A 74 -2.59 -7.73 3.28
N ASN A 75 -3.01 -8.40 2.21
CA ASN A 75 -2.19 -8.70 1.04
C ASN A 75 -1.72 -7.43 0.33
N HIS A 76 -2.60 -6.45 0.13
CA HIS A 76 -2.21 -5.20 -0.50
C HIS A 76 -1.15 -4.46 0.33
N ALA A 77 -1.33 -4.37 1.66
CA ALA A 77 -0.36 -3.74 2.54
C ALA A 77 1.01 -4.46 2.50
N GLU A 78 1.01 -5.81 2.47
CA GLU A 78 2.23 -6.61 2.30
C GLU A 78 2.88 -6.42 0.92
N ALA A 79 2.09 -6.34 -0.15
CA ALA A 79 2.59 -6.11 -1.50
C ALA A 79 3.30 -4.76 -1.61
N ILE A 80 2.75 -3.70 -1.01
CA ILE A 80 3.41 -2.38 -0.93
C ILE A 80 4.70 -2.45 -0.11
N HIS A 81 4.71 -3.18 1.00
CA HIS A 81 5.93 -3.39 1.78
C HIS A 81 7.00 -4.09 0.95
N TYR A 82 6.64 -5.15 0.22
CA TYR A 82 7.54 -5.83 -0.70
C TYR A 82 8.08 -4.90 -1.79
N VAL A 83 7.25 -4.04 -2.39
CA VAL A 83 7.70 -3.03 -3.36
C VAL A 83 8.72 -2.07 -2.75
N LYS A 84 8.50 -1.58 -1.52
CA LYS A 84 9.47 -0.75 -0.81
C LYS A 84 10.80 -1.48 -0.60
N ASP A 85 10.75 -2.78 -0.26
CA ASP A 85 11.94 -3.62 -0.10
C ASP A 85 12.71 -3.84 -1.40
N ILE A 86 12.01 -4.05 -2.52
CA ILE A 86 12.64 -4.12 -3.86
C ILE A 86 13.43 -2.85 -4.15
N VAL A 87 12.85 -1.68 -3.88
CA VAL A 87 13.50 -0.37 -4.08
C VAL A 87 14.71 -0.22 -3.14
N ASN A 88 14.55 -0.53 -1.85
CA ASN A 88 15.63 -0.42 -0.87
C ASN A 88 16.82 -1.34 -1.18
N ARG A 89 16.57 -2.49 -1.82
CA ARG A 89 17.59 -3.46 -2.21
C ARG A 89 18.11 -3.24 -3.63
N GLU A 90 17.66 -2.18 -4.30
CA GLU A 90 18.03 -1.84 -5.68
C GLU A 90 17.84 -3.00 -6.68
N LEU A 91 16.80 -3.80 -6.47
CA LEU A 91 16.50 -4.94 -7.33
C LEU A 91 15.88 -4.45 -8.65
N ALA A 92 16.34 -5.03 -9.76
CA ALA A 92 15.82 -4.69 -11.08
C ALA A 92 14.34 -5.09 -11.22
N LEU A 93 13.54 -4.22 -11.84
CA LEU A 93 12.19 -4.56 -12.24
C LEU A 93 12.24 -5.65 -13.32
N SER A 94 11.78 -6.83 -12.96
CA SER A 94 11.74 -8.01 -13.83
C SER A 94 10.36 -8.63 -13.82
N GLU A 95 10.09 -9.52 -14.77
CA GLU A 95 8.86 -10.30 -14.79
C GLU A 95 8.63 -11.06 -13.48
N TYR A 96 9.70 -11.61 -12.88
CA TYR A 96 9.63 -12.27 -11.58
C TYR A 96 9.13 -11.34 -10.49
N VAL A 97 9.63 -10.09 -10.43
CA VAL A 97 9.18 -9.09 -9.45
C VAL A 97 7.70 -8.78 -9.64
N VAL A 98 7.25 -8.57 -10.88
CA VAL A 98 5.84 -8.29 -11.20
C VAL A 98 4.94 -9.47 -10.79
N LYS A 99 5.32 -10.70 -11.13
CA LYS A 99 4.59 -11.92 -10.73
C LYS A 99 4.58 -12.14 -9.22
N SER A 100 5.66 -11.80 -8.53
CA SER A 100 5.72 -11.87 -7.06
C SER A 100 4.74 -10.89 -6.41
N ILE A 101 4.65 -9.66 -6.92
CA ILE A 101 3.66 -8.68 -6.46
C ILE A 101 2.24 -9.22 -6.69
N HIS A 102 1.97 -9.76 -7.88
CA HIS A 102 0.67 -10.35 -8.21
C HIS A 102 0.28 -11.48 -7.25
N GLN A 103 1.20 -12.42 -7.00
CA GLN A 103 0.99 -13.52 -6.06
C GLN A 103 0.69 -13.01 -4.65
N LEU A 104 1.40 -11.99 -4.18
CA LEU A 104 1.17 -11.40 -2.86
C LEU A 104 -0.24 -10.81 -2.76
N VAL A 105 -0.68 -10.07 -3.78
CA VAL A 105 -2.02 -9.46 -3.83
C VAL A 105 -3.12 -10.54 -3.79
N LEU A 106 -2.95 -11.65 -4.51
CA LEU A 106 -3.99 -12.69 -4.66
C LEU A 106 -3.91 -13.86 -3.65
N ARG A 107 -2.90 -13.88 -2.78
CA ARG A 107 -2.71 -14.95 -1.79
C ARG A 107 -3.97 -15.20 -0.93
N ASN A 108 -4.43 -16.44 -0.80
CA ASN A 108 -5.69 -16.81 -0.11
C ASN A 108 -6.98 -16.22 -0.73
N ILE A 109 -6.90 -15.67 -1.95
CA ILE A 109 -8.04 -15.18 -2.72
C ILE A 109 -8.18 -16.02 -3.99
N ASP A 110 -7.08 -16.16 -4.73
CA ASP A 110 -6.94 -17.05 -5.88
C ASP A 110 -5.49 -17.54 -5.97
N ASP A 111 -5.20 -18.67 -5.33
CA ASP A 111 -3.85 -19.23 -5.28
C ASP A 111 -3.41 -19.91 -6.59
N ASN A 112 -4.31 -20.02 -7.57
CA ASN A 112 -4.01 -20.64 -8.88
C ASN A 112 -3.77 -19.61 -10.00
N ALA A 113 -3.81 -18.32 -9.68
CA ALA A 113 -3.62 -17.22 -10.62
C ALA A 113 -2.17 -17.04 -11.08
#